data_AF-A0AAE3KIF8-F1
#
_entry.id   AF-A0AAE3KIF8-F1
#
_cell.length_a   1.000
_cell.length_b   1.000
_cell.length_c   1.000
_cell.angle_alpha   90.00
_cell.angle_beta   90.00
_cell.angle_gamma   90.00
#
_symmetry.space_group_name_H-M   'P 1'
#
loop_
_entity.id
_entity.type
_entity.pdbx_description
1 polymer ?
#
loop_
_entity_poly.entity_id
_entity_poly.type
_entity_poly.pdbx_seq_one_letter_code
_entity_poly.pdbx_strand_id
1 'polypeptide(L)'
;MDPNVLFVGDGAVWTSAGVAAGIDLCLHLVRHDHGAAAAAEIARTMVTAPFRTGGQAQFITRPIPAAIAARDDKTALSHQAVIDLTTPLLWL
;
A
#
# COMPACT_ATOMS: atom_id res chain seq x y z
N MET A 1 9.91 -12.98 1.73
CA MET A 1 9.81 -11.51 1.79
C MET A 1 9.14 -11.14 3.09
N ASP A 2 9.63 -10.11 3.76
CA ASP A 2 9.04 -9.60 5.00
C ASP A 2 7.78 -8.77 4.67
N PRO A 3 6.58 -9.20 5.07
CA PRO A 3 5.32 -8.50 4.77
C PRO A 3 5.19 -7.16 5.51
N ASN A 4 6.09 -6.85 6.44
CA ASN A 4 6.07 -5.61 7.22
C ASN A 4 6.82 -4.47 6.53
N VAL A 5 7.48 -4.73 5.40
CA VAL A 5 8.18 -3.71 4.62
C VAL A 5 7.15 -2.87 3.86
N LEU A 6 7.13 -1.56 4.14
CA LEU A 6 6.20 -0.62 3.51
C LEU A 6 6.75 -0.04 2.21
N PHE A 7 8.05 0.20 2.15
CA PHE A 7 8.75 0.67 0.97
C PHE A 7 10.22 0.25 1.02
N VAL A 8 10.84 0.16 -0.14
CA VAL A 8 12.27 -0.13 -0.34
C VAL A 8 12.86 0.86 -1.34
N GLY A 9 14.16 1.10 -1.24
CA GLY A 9 14.90 1.98 -2.14
C GLY A 9 16.21 1.37 -2.59
N ASP A 10 16.57 1.64 -3.83
CA ASP A 10 17.91 1.40 -4.40
C ASP A 10 18.36 2.66 -5.16
N GLY A 11 19.30 3.38 -4.56
CA GLY A 11 19.76 4.69 -5.06
C GLY A 11 18.60 5.68 -5.22
N ALA A 12 18.31 6.05 -6.48
CA ALA A 12 17.27 7.02 -6.82
C ALA A 12 15.88 6.41 -7.04
N VAL A 13 15.76 5.08 -7.05
CA VAL A 13 14.49 4.38 -7.33
C VAL A 13 13.91 3.83 -6.04
N TRP A 14 12.65 4.17 -5.77
CA TRP A 14 11.91 3.70 -4.60
C TRP A 14 10.61 3.02 -5.01
N THR A 15 10.23 1.99 -4.27
CA THR A 15 8.99 1.24 -4.50
C THR A 15 8.23 1.10 -3.19
N SER A 16 6.93 1.37 -3.21
CA SER A 16 6.03 1.19 -2.06
C SER A 16 5.11 -0.02 -2.26
N ALA A 17 4.61 -0.56 -1.15
CA ALA A 17 3.70 -1.70 -1.14
C ALA A 17 2.22 -1.35 -1.42
N GLY A 18 1.93 -0.11 -1.85
CA GLY A 18 0.57 0.35 -2.16
C GLY A 18 0.36 1.83 -1.85
N VAL A 19 -0.88 2.32 -2.02
CA VAL A 19 -1.21 3.76 -1.92
C VAL A 19 -0.85 4.35 -0.56
N ALA A 20 -1.31 3.74 0.53
CA ALA A 20 -0.98 4.23 1.88
C ALA A 20 0.53 4.22 2.13
N ALA A 21 1.22 3.15 1.70
CA ALA A 21 2.67 3.06 1.76
C ALA A 21 3.41 4.07 0.88
N GLY A 22 2.80 4.49 -0.22
CA GLY A 22 3.27 5.58 -1.06
C GLY A 22 3.24 6.92 -0.33
N ILE A 23 2.20 7.18 0.46
CA ILE A 23 2.12 8.41 1.29
C ILE A 23 3.26 8.42 2.32
N ASP A 24 3.51 7.31 3.00
CA ASP A 24 4.62 7.24 3.96
C ASP A 24 5.98 7.39 3.29
N LEU A 25 6.16 6.77 2.11
CA LEU A 25 7.38 6.91 1.31
C LEU A 25 7.61 8.37 0.92
N CYS A 26 6.58 9.10 0.47
CA CYS A 26 6.71 10.53 0.17
C CYS A 26 7.12 11.34 1.40
N LEU A 27 6.50 11.11 2.56
CA LEU A 27 6.87 11.79 3.79
C LEU A 27 8.28 11.40 4.26
N HIS A 28 8.71 10.17 4.03
CA HIS A 28 10.07 9.70 4.30
C HIS A 28 11.10 10.44 3.43
N LEU A 29 10.84 10.58 2.13
CA LEU A 29 11.72 11.30 1.21
C LEU A 29 11.80 12.79 1.55
N VAL A 30 10.65 13.44 1.81
CA VAL A 30 10.64 14.84 2.27
C VAL A 30 11.43 15.00 3.56
N ARG A 31 11.32 14.06 4.50
CA ARG A 31 12.08 14.09 5.75
C ARG A 31 13.58 13.93 5.50
N HIS A 32 13.96 13.09 4.56
CA HIS A 32 15.36 12.87 4.16
C HIS A 32 15.95 14.15 3.53
N ASP A 33 15.23 14.78 2.60
CA ASP A 33 15.74 15.90 1.80
C ASP A 33 15.55 17.28 2.48
N HIS A 34 14.50 17.44 3.28
CA HIS A 34 14.07 18.74 3.84
C HIS A 34 13.91 18.72 5.37
N GLY A 35 14.19 17.59 6.02
CA GLY A 35 14.15 17.45 7.47
C GLY A 35 12.76 17.20 8.05
N ALA A 36 12.75 16.86 9.35
CA ALA A 36 11.55 16.41 10.04
C ALA A 36 10.44 17.47 10.17
N ALA A 37 10.81 18.75 10.24
CA ALA A 37 9.85 19.85 10.38
C ALA A 37 8.96 19.99 9.12
N ALA A 38 9.57 19.98 7.93
CA ALA A 38 8.87 20.05 6.66
C ALA A 38 7.94 18.84 6.45
N ALA A 39 8.44 17.63 6.72
CA ALA A 39 7.62 16.43 6.63
C ALA A 39 6.42 16.45 7.59
N ALA A 40 6.61 16.94 8.82
CA ALA A 40 5.53 17.06 9.80
C ALA A 40 4.47 18.09 9.38
N GLU A 41 4.88 19.19 8.73
CA GLU A 41 3.95 20.19 8.19
C GLU A 41 3.09 19.60 7.07
N ILE A 42 3.71 18.91 6.10
CA ILE A 42 2.98 18.25 5.01
C ILE A 42 2.02 17.19 5.56
N ALA A 43 2.45 16.37 6.52
CA ALA A 43 1.61 15.35 7.12
C ALA A 43 0.35 15.95 7.77
N ARG A 44 0.47 17.09 8.46
CA ARG A 44 -0.68 17.80 9.06
C ARG A 44 -1.67 18.27 7.99
N THR A 45 -1.17 18.85 6.90
CA THR A 45 -2.01 19.32 5.78
C THR A 45 -2.73 18.17 5.09
N MET A 46 -2.08 17.02 4.97
CA MET A 46 -2.67 15.80 4.40
C MET A 46 -3.60 15.06 5.38
N VAL A 47 -3.73 15.51 6.63
CA VAL A 47 -4.50 14.85 7.70
C VAL A 47 -4.08 13.38 7.87
N THR A 48 -2.77 13.13 7.79
CA THR A 48 -2.17 11.81 7.97
C THR A 48 -1.27 11.79 9.21
N ALA A 49 -1.07 10.60 9.78
CA ALA A 49 -0.09 10.43 10.84
C ALA A 49 1.32 10.73 10.28
N PRO A 50 2.19 11.46 11.01
CA PRO A 50 3.53 11.82 10.52
C PRO A 50 4.44 10.61 10.25
N PHE A 51 4.14 9.47 10.88
CA PHE A 51 4.88 8.23 10.73
C PHE A 51 4.02 7.05 11.23
N ARG A 52 3.89 6.00 10.43
CA ARG A 52 3.47 4.70 10.94
C ARG A 52 4.70 3.81 11.11
N THR A 53 4.84 3.20 12.29
CA THR A 53 5.72 2.05 12.44
C THR A 53 5.11 0.91 11.62
N GLY A 54 5.86 0.38 10.66
CA GLY A 54 5.43 -0.81 9.90
C GLY A 54 4.89 -1.87 10.86
N GLY A 55 3.67 -2.35 10.60
CA GLY A 55 2.91 -3.18 11.55
C GLY A 55 1.40 -3.03 11.42
N GLN A 56 0.91 -1.96 10.79
CA GLN A 56 -0.44 -1.95 10.25
C GLN A 56 -0.48 -2.89 9.04
N ALA A 57 -1.19 -4.00 9.18
CA ALA A 57 -1.31 -5.03 8.16
C ALA A 57 -1.72 -4.38 6.83
N GLN A 58 -0.96 -4.66 5.78
CA GLN A 58 -1.46 -4.41 4.44
C GLN A 58 -2.71 -5.26 4.27
N PHE A 59 -3.83 -4.63 3.92
CA PHE A 59 -5.07 -5.34 3.56
C PHE A 59 -4.88 -6.02 2.20
N ILE A 60 -3.94 -6.96 2.13
CA ILE A 60 -3.82 -7.86 1.00
C ILE A 60 -4.90 -8.91 1.24
N THR A 61 -5.96 -8.91 0.43
CA THR A 61 -6.86 -10.04 0.35
C THR A 61 -6.02 -11.25 -0.06
N ARG A 62 -5.73 -12.13 0.89
CA ARG A 62 -5.08 -13.40 0.56
C ARG A 62 -6.09 -14.18 -0.29
N PRO A 63 -5.70 -14.70 -1.47
CA PRO A 63 -6.61 -15.52 -2.26
C PRO A 63 -7.13 -16.65 -1.38
N ILE A 64 -8.44 -16.67 -1.14
CA ILE A 64 -9.10 -17.76 -0.43
C ILE A 64 -9.05 -18.95 -1.39
N PRO A 65 -8.41 -20.08 -1.03
CA PRO A 65 -8.49 -21.30 -1.82
C PRO A 65 -9.94 -21.58 -2.22
N ALA A 66 -10.21 -21.82 -3.51
CA ALA A 66 -11.57 -21.94 -4.03
C ALA A 66 -12.46 -22.95 -3.26
N ALA A 67 -11.85 -23.94 -2.60
CA ALA A 67 -12.53 -24.93 -1.76
C ALA A 67 -13.23 -24.36 -0.51
N ILE A 68 -12.84 -23.19 0.00
CA ILE A 68 -13.44 -22.58 1.20
C ILE A 68 -14.44 -21.45 0.89
N ALA A 69 -14.45 -20.91 -0.34
CA ALA A 69 -15.40 -19.89 -0.77
C ALA A 69 -16.83 -20.44 -0.99
N ALA A 70 -16.98 -21.76 -1.14
CA ALA A 70 -18.27 -22.39 -1.44
C ALA A 70 -19.20 -22.57 -0.21
N ARG A 71 -18.80 -22.12 0.99
CA ARG A 71 -19.54 -22.40 2.24
C ARG A 71 -20.20 -21.20 2.93
N ASP A 72 -19.87 -19.95 2.56
CA ASP A 72 -20.41 -18.77 3.25
C ASP A 72 -21.25 -17.88 2.31
N ASP A 73 -22.57 -18.03 2.39
CA ASP A 73 -23.59 -17.30 1.60
C ASP A 73 -23.84 -15.85 2.12
N LYS A 74 -22.82 -15.19 2.71
CA LYS A 74 -22.93 -13.82 3.27
C LYS A 74 -21.77 -12.86 2.94
N THR A 75 -20.97 -13.13 1.91
CA THR A 75 -19.90 -12.21 1.44
C THR A 75 -20.23 -11.47 0.14
N ALA A 76 -21.51 -11.36 -0.23
CA ALA A 76 -21.95 -10.72 -1.47
C ALA A 76 -21.90 -9.17 -1.46
N LEU A 77 -20.86 -8.57 -0.87
CA LEU A 77 -20.56 -7.13 -0.98
C LEU A 77 -19.05 -6.87 -1.06
N SER A 78 -18.34 -7.50 -2.00
CA SER A 78 -17.01 -7.02 -2.44
C SER A 78 -16.45 -7.91 -3.55
N HIS A 79 -16.52 -7.54 -4.82
CA HIS A 79 -15.58 -7.97 -5.88
C HIS A 79 -16.00 -7.44 -7.27
N GLN A 80 -15.75 -6.16 -7.58
CA GLN A 80 -15.84 -5.70 -8.97
C GLN A 80 -14.68 -4.80 -9.39
N ALA A 81 -13.49 -5.03 -8.81
CA ALA A 81 -12.27 -4.40 -9.28
C ALA A 81 -11.02 -5.22 -8.92
N VAL A 82 -11.02 -6.53 -9.20
CA VAL A 82 -9.74 -7.24 -9.32
C VAL A 82 -9.27 -7.06 -10.75
N ILE A 83 -8.24 -6.24 -10.94
CA ILE A 83 -7.51 -6.18 -12.20
C ILE A 83 -6.80 -7.51 -12.35
N ASP A 84 -7.23 -8.30 -13.32
CA ASP A 84 -6.55 -9.53 -13.69
C ASP A 84 -5.22 -9.17 -14.36
N LEU A 85 -4.14 -9.28 -13.60
CA LEU A 85 -2.77 -9.02 -14.08
C LEU A 85 -2.27 -10.10 -15.06
N THR A 86 -3.03 -11.18 -15.26
CA THR A 86 -2.71 -12.21 -16.27
C THR A 86 -3.28 -11.88 -17.65
N THR A 87 -4.21 -10.92 -17.74
CA THR A 87 -4.61 -10.32 -19.02
C THR A 87 -3.61 -9.21 -19.42
N PRO A 88 -2.82 -9.38 -20.49
CA PRO A 88 -1.95 -8.32 -20.99
C PRO A 88 -2.79 -7.15 -21.53
N LEU A 89 -2.37 -5.91 -21.24
CA LEU A 89 -3.05 -4.66 -21.67
C LEU A 89 -2.89 -4.35 -23.17
N LEU A 90 -2.83 -5.37 -24.03
CA LEU A 90 -2.54 -5.24 -25.46
C LEU A 90 -3.73 -4.75 -26.31
N TRP A 91 -4.76 -4.17 -25.71
CA TRP A 91 -5.94 -3.66 -26.43
C TRP A 91 -6.45 -2.31 -25.89
N LEU A 92 -5.53 -1.37 -25.64
CA LEU A 92 -5.81 0.08 -25.66
C LEU A 92 -5.00 0.73 -26.79
#